data_AF-A0A1W9UB83-F1
#
_entry.id   AF-A0A1W9UB83-F1
#
_cell.length_a   1.000
_cell.length_b   1.000
_cell.length_c   1.000
_cell.angle_alpha   90.00
_cell.angle_beta   90.00
_cell.angle_gamma   90.00
#
_symmetry.space_group_name_H-M   'P 1'
#
loop_
_entity.id
_entity.type
_entity.pdbx_description
1 polymer ?
#
loop_
_entity_poly.entity_id
_entity_poly.type
_entity_poly.pdbx_seq_one_letter_code
_entity_poly.pdbx_strand_id
1 'polypeptide(L)'
;MLIFIVFSSTAYAAESSVKITMMTESYPPFNMKIDGKLQGIGVDVLQAMLEVMNSDQTINDVILTNWSRAYSTVLKRKDSMVFVITRTAKREALFKWIGPIAKTTICLIAPKNKNIWRIIALICSLMK
;
A
#
# COMPACT_ATOMS: atom_id res chain seq x y z
N MET A 1 -0.30 51.49 40.74
CA MET A 1 -0.66 50.10 40.39
C MET A 1 -0.57 49.98 38.87
N LEU A 2 0.61 49.60 38.34
CA LEU A 2 0.83 49.44 36.90
C LEU A 2 0.41 48.02 36.50
N ILE A 3 -0.53 47.91 35.56
CA ILE A 3 -0.97 46.64 34.98
C ILE A 3 -0.07 46.34 33.76
N PHE A 4 0.75 45.30 33.85
CA PHE A 4 1.49 44.74 32.72
C PHE A 4 0.59 43.73 32.00
N ILE A 5 0.18 44.05 30.77
CA ILE A 5 -0.53 43.12 29.88
C ILE A 5 0.52 42.27 29.16
N VAL A 6 0.58 40.98 29.51
CA VAL A 6 1.42 40.00 28.82
C VAL A 6 0.68 39.50 27.58
N PHE A 7 1.12 39.96 26.41
CA PHE A 7 0.62 39.46 25.12
C PHE A 7 1.32 38.13 24.83
N SER A 8 0.66 37.01 25.14
CA SER A 8 1.18 35.68 24.86
C SER A 8 0.86 35.31 23.41
N SER A 9 1.83 35.44 22.52
CA SER A 9 1.74 35.01 21.12
C SER A 9 1.65 33.48 21.07
N THR A 10 0.46 32.92 20.88
CA THR A 10 0.33 31.51 20.51
C THR A 10 0.83 31.35 19.08
N ALA A 11 2.06 30.89 18.91
CA ALA A 11 2.55 30.45 17.62
C ALA A 11 1.75 29.21 17.18
N TYR A 12 0.81 29.40 16.27
CA TYR A 12 0.16 28.30 15.56
C TYR A 12 1.24 27.64 14.69
N ALA A 13 1.75 26.49 15.11
CA ALA A 13 2.55 25.66 14.23
C ALA A 13 1.64 25.21 13.08
N ALA A 14 1.90 25.69 11.87
CA ALA A 14 1.26 25.17 10.67
C ALA A 14 1.61 23.68 10.57
N GLU A 15 0.62 22.81 10.69
CA GLU A 15 0.77 21.38 10.49
C GLU A 15 1.15 21.16 9.03
N SER A 16 2.44 20.87 8.77
CA SER A 16 2.88 20.59 7.41
C SER A 16 2.28 19.25 6.98
N SER A 17 1.41 19.25 5.98
CA SER A 17 0.90 17.99 5.44
C SER A 17 2.06 17.22 4.80
N VAL A 18 2.49 16.15 5.47
CA VAL A 18 3.58 15.31 4.97
C VAL A 18 3.07 14.54 3.77
N LYS A 19 3.47 14.96 2.57
CA LYS A 19 3.13 14.24 1.34
C LYS A 19 3.86 12.90 1.29
N ILE A 20 3.09 11.83 1.11
CA ILE A 20 3.61 10.47 0.96
C ILE A 20 3.75 10.15 -0.53
N THR A 21 4.91 9.62 -0.92
CA THR A 21 5.10 9.07 -2.27
C THR A 21 4.37 7.72 -2.35
N MET A 22 3.18 7.71 -2.95
CA MET A 22 2.35 6.52 -3.10
C MET A 22 2.71 5.77 -4.40
N MET A 23 3.03 4.49 -4.30
CA MET A 23 3.40 3.66 -5.44
C MET A 23 2.60 2.36 -5.48
N THR A 24 2.46 1.80 -6.68
CA THR A 24 1.94 0.44 -6.89
C THR A 24 2.57 -0.21 -8.13
N GLU A 25 2.37 -1.50 -8.29
CA GLU A 25 2.62 -2.23 -9.52
C GLU A 25 1.34 -2.53 -10.31
N SER A 26 1.49 -2.95 -11.57
CA SER A 26 0.39 -3.47 -12.37
C SER A 26 0.11 -4.92 -11.96
N TYR A 27 -0.99 -5.14 -11.25
CA TYR A 27 -1.43 -6.43 -10.76
C TYR A 27 -2.98 -6.54 -10.81
N PRO A 28 -3.56 -6.88 -11.97
CA PRO A 28 -4.99 -7.12 -12.08
C PRO A 28 -5.47 -8.30 -11.18
N PRO A 29 -6.67 -8.24 -10.58
CA PRO A 29 -7.66 -7.16 -10.68
C PRO A 29 -7.46 -6.02 -9.67
N PHE A 30 -6.38 -6.03 -8.89
CA PHE A 30 -6.19 -5.13 -7.76
C PHE A 30 -5.72 -3.74 -8.16
N ASN A 31 -4.70 -3.67 -9.03
CA ASN A 31 -4.12 -2.41 -9.49
C ASN A 31 -3.84 -2.52 -10.98
N MET A 32 -4.46 -1.68 -11.79
CA MET A 32 -4.19 -1.69 -13.22
C MET A 32 -4.54 -0.35 -13.85
N LYS A 33 -4.05 -0.15 -15.07
CA LYS A 33 -4.39 1.02 -15.86
C LYS A 33 -5.41 0.62 -16.93
N ILE A 34 -6.61 1.15 -16.83
CA ILE A 34 -7.67 1.00 -17.85
C ILE A 34 -7.96 2.40 -18.40
N ASP A 35 -7.90 2.56 -19.72
CA ASP A 35 -8.14 3.83 -20.42
C ASP A 35 -7.32 5.00 -19.85
N GLY A 36 -6.07 4.71 -19.50
CA GLY A 36 -5.16 5.72 -18.97
C GLY A 36 -5.36 6.06 -17.49
N LYS A 37 -6.37 5.52 -16.82
CA LYS A 37 -6.67 5.75 -15.40
C LYS A 37 -6.27 4.57 -14.54
N LEU A 38 -5.68 4.85 -13.37
CA LEU A 38 -5.40 3.82 -12.38
C LEU A 38 -6.71 3.37 -11.73
N GLN A 39 -6.97 2.07 -11.75
CA GLN A 39 -8.23 1.45 -11.31
C GLN A 39 -7.97 0.09 -10.67
N GLY A 40 -8.94 -0.41 -9.92
CA GLY A 40 -8.94 -1.75 -9.33
C GLY A 40 -9.20 -1.75 -7.83
N ILE A 41 -9.37 -2.94 -7.27
CA ILE A 41 -9.81 -3.13 -5.88
C ILE A 41 -8.88 -2.42 -4.87
N GLY A 42 -7.57 -2.50 -5.08
CA GLY A 42 -6.60 -1.84 -4.19
C GLY A 42 -6.62 -0.33 -4.31
N VAL A 43 -6.93 0.17 -5.51
CA VAL A 43 -7.05 1.60 -5.80
C VAL A 43 -8.31 2.17 -5.14
N ASP A 44 -9.43 1.45 -5.20
CA ASP A 44 -10.68 1.85 -4.56
C ASP A 44 -10.53 1.93 -3.03
N VAL A 45 -9.81 0.97 -2.43
CA VAL A 45 -9.51 0.98 -1.00
C VAL A 45 -8.63 2.19 -0.63
N LEU A 46 -7.58 2.46 -1.41
CA LEU A 46 -6.73 3.63 -1.18
C LEU A 46 -7.53 4.93 -1.32
N GLN A 47 -8.42 5.02 -2.29
CA GLN A 47 -9.25 6.20 -2.52
C GLN A 47 -10.14 6.47 -1.30
N ALA A 48 -10.87 5.45 -0.84
CA ALA A 48 -11.72 5.56 0.35
C ALA A 48 -10.91 5.97 1.60
N MET A 49 -9.68 5.47 1.76
CA MET A 49 -8.81 5.88 2.86
C MET A 49 -8.42 7.35 2.77
N LEU A 50 -8.03 7.84 1.58
CA LEU A 50 -7.67 9.25 1.36
C LEU A 50 -8.87 10.18 1.64
N GLU A 51 -10.07 9.77 1.24
CA GLU A 51 -11.32 10.49 1.51
C GLU A 51 -11.63 10.56 3.01
N VAL A 52 -11.55 9.44 3.73
CA VAL A 52 -11.78 9.41 5.19
C VAL A 52 -10.77 10.26 5.95
N MET A 53 -9.53 10.33 5.45
CA MET A 53 -8.47 11.15 6.05
C MET A 53 -8.56 12.64 5.70
N ASN A 54 -9.48 13.04 4.81
CA ASN A 54 -9.50 14.39 4.20
C ASN A 54 -8.12 14.77 3.62
N SER A 55 -7.49 13.85 2.91
CA SER A 55 -6.15 14.05 2.35
C SER A 55 -6.16 15.02 1.17
N ASP A 56 -5.12 15.86 1.08
CA ASP A 56 -4.84 16.66 -0.13
C ASP A 56 -4.38 15.81 -1.32
N GLN A 57 -3.98 14.54 -1.09
CA GLN A 57 -3.52 13.64 -2.14
C GLN A 57 -4.67 12.81 -2.70
N THR A 58 -4.60 12.52 -4.00
CA THR A 58 -5.60 11.76 -4.74
C THR A 58 -4.99 10.55 -5.44
N ILE A 59 -5.82 9.71 -6.04
CA ILE A 59 -5.37 8.56 -6.85
C ILE A 59 -4.51 9.00 -8.06
N ASN A 60 -4.68 10.23 -8.55
CA ASN A 60 -3.86 10.75 -9.64
C ASN A 60 -2.41 10.99 -9.24
N ASP A 61 -2.12 11.10 -7.93
CA ASP A 61 -0.76 11.25 -7.41
C ASP A 61 -0.02 9.90 -7.27
N VAL A 62 -0.72 8.79 -7.51
CA VAL A 62 -0.15 7.44 -7.38
C VAL A 62 0.74 7.10 -8.57
N ILE A 63 1.95 6.64 -8.27
CA ILE A 63 2.93 6.22 -9.27
C ILE A 63 2.78 4.72 -9.55
N LEU A 64 2.33 4.37 -10.75
CA LEU A 64 2.38 3.00 -11.26
C LEU A 64 3.79 2.68 -11.78
N THR A 65 4.47 1.73 -11.17
CA THR A 65 5.86 1.34 -11.52
C THR A 65 6.04 -0.18 -11.46
N ASN A 66 7.26 -0.69 -11.64
CA ASN A 66 7.54 -2.11 -11.47
C ASN A 66 7.76 -2.46 -9.98
N TRP A 67 7.48 -3.71 -9.61
CA TRP A 67 7.58 -4.18 -8.22
C TRP A 67 8.93 -3.89 -7.57
N SER A 68 10.03 -4.18 -8.27
CA SER A 68 11.39 -4.00 -7.77
C SER A 68 11.67 -2.53 -7.41
N ARG A 69 11.23 -1.60 -8.25
CA ARG A 69 11.36 -0.16 -8.01
C ARG A 69 10.54 0.29 -6.81
N ALA A 70 9.25 -0.09 -6.75
CA ALA A 70 8.40 0.28 -5.63
C ALA A 70 8.97 -0.26 -4.30
N TYR A 71 9.31 -1.55 -4.26
CA TYR A 71 9.85 -2.22 -3.08
C TYR A 71 11.19 -1.63 -2.62
N SER A 72 12.13 -1.41 -3.54
CA SER A 72 13.42 -0.79 -3.20
C SER A 72 13.27 0.66 -2.71
N THR A 73 12.26 1.38 -3.19
CA THR A 73 12.00 2.77 -2.78
C THR A 73 11.46 2.82 -1.36
N VAL A 74 10.45 2.00 -1.02
CA VAL A 74 9.86 1.97 0.34
C VAL A 74 10.83 1.50 1.42
N LEU A 75 11.85 0.73 1.06
CA LEU A 75 12.93 0.36 1.99
C LEU A 75 13.92 1.49 2.27
N LYS A 76 14.06 2.45 1.34
CA LYS A 76 15.08 3.50 1.41
C LYS A 76 14.51 4.86 1.84
N ARG A 77 13.23 5.10 1.60
CA ARG A 77 12.56 6.39 1.82
C ARG A 77 11.46 6.26 2.86
N LYS A 78 11.56 7.05 3.93
CA LYS A 78 10.58 7.06 5.04
C LYS A 78 9.22 7.63 4.63
N ASP A 79 9.20 8.53 3.66
CA ASP A 79 8.05 9.28 3.14
C ASP A 79 7.41 8.58 1.93
N SER A 80 7.37 7.25 1.93
CA SER A 80 6.86 6.48 0.79
C SER A 80 6.09 5.23 1.21
N MET A 81 5.16 4.83 0.36
CA MET A 81 4.35 3.63 0.57
C MET A 81 4.17 2.84 -0.72
N VAL A 82 3.95 1.54 -0.56
CA VAL A 82 3.49 0.64 -1.61
C VAL A 82 2.26 -0.09 -1.09
N PHE A 83 1.18 -0.10 -1.87
CA PHE A 83 -0.06 -0.80 -1.50
C PHE A 83 -0.26 -2.05 -2.37
N VAL A 84 -1.13 -2.96 -1.89
CA VAL A 84 -1.32 -4.33 -2.42
C VAL A 84 -0.01 -5.12 -2.50
N ILE A 85 0.60 -5.33 -1.33
CA ILE A 85 1.78 -6.18 -1.21
C ILE A 85 1.51 -7.33 -0.23
N THR A 86 2.00 -8.53 -0.57
CA THR A 86 1.89 -9.69 0.31
C THR A 86 2.74 -9.49 1.57
N ARG A 87 2.06 -9.52 2.72
CA ARG A 87 2.68 -9.58 4.06
C ARG A 87 3.24 -10.97 4.31
N THR A 88 4.50 -11.04 4.73
CA THR A 88 5.20 -12.30 5.03
C THR A 88 6.05 -12.11 6.28
N ALA A 89 6.37 -13.21 6.99
CA ALA A 89 7.20 -13.16 8.19
C ALA A 89 8.54 -12.44 7.96
N LYS A 90 9.18 -12.65 6.81
CA LYS A 90 10.45 -11.98 6.45
C LYS A 90 10.31 -10.46 6.28
N ARG A 91 9.14 -9.96 5.90
CA ARG A 91 8.88 -8.52 5.67
C ARG A 91 8.23 -7.83 6.86
N GLU A 92 7.79 -8.60 7.85
CA GLU A 92 6.98 -8.12 8.97
C GLU A 92 7.64 -6.93 9.68
N ALA A 93 8.92 -7.07 10.02
CA ALA A 93 9.68 -6.05 10.73
C ALA A 93 10.17 -4.88 9.84
N LEU A 94 10.02 -4.97 8.52
CA LEU A 94 10.56 -3.97 7.58
C LEU A 94 9.63 -2.77 7.37
N PHE A 95 8.33 -2.93 7.66
CA PHE A 95 7.31 -1.96 7.28
C PHE A 95 6.34 -1.68 8.42
N LYS A 96 5.65 -0.55 8.32
CA LYS A 96 4.40 -0.32 9.04
C LYS A 96 3.25 -0.80 8.15
N TRP A 97 2.50 -1.76 8.64
CA TRP A 97 1.44 -2.41 7.87
C TRP A 97 0.10 -1.74 8.12
N ILE A 98 -0.57 -1.36 7.04
CA ILE A 98 -1.93 -0.82 7.08
C ILE A 98 -2.88 -1.89 6.57
N GLY A 99 -3.52 -2.61 7.51
CA GLY A 99 -4.64 -3.53 7.30
C GLY A 99 -4.41 -4.69 6.31
N PRO A 100 -5.02 -5.86 6.53
CA PRO A 100 -5.21 -6.79 5.42
C PRO A 100 -6.35 -6.28 4.52
N ILE A 101 -6.06 -6.03 3.25
CA ILE A 101 -7.10 -5.67 2.26
C ILE A 101 -7.70 -6.91 1.58
N ALA A 102 -6.97 -8.03 1.58
CA ALA A 102 -7.38 -9.30 1.01
C ALA A 102 -6.62 -10.46 1.69
N LYS A 103 -7.21 -11.66 1.67
CA LYS A 103 -6.53 -12.91 2.02
C LYS A 103 -6.33 -13.72 0.74
N THR A 104 -5.12 -14.23 0.54
CA THR A 104 -4.75 -15.00 -0.64
C THR A 104 -4.11 -16.32 -0.22
N THR A 105 -4.42 -17.38 -0.96
CA THR A 105 -3.74 -18.67 -0.87
C THR A 105 -2.95 -18.92 -2.15
N ILE A 106 -1.72 -19.38 -2.01
CA ILE A 106 -0.90 -19.79 -3.15
C ILE A 106 -1.38 -21.17 -3.59
N CYS A 107 -1.81 -21.29 -4.85
CA CYS A 107 -2.36 -22.52 -5.40
C CYS A 107 -1.66 -22.87 -6.72
N LEU A 108 -1.55 -24.16 -7.01
CA LEU A 108 -1.13 -24.64 -8.32
C LEU A 108 -2.35 -24.73 -9.25
N ILE A 109 -2.23 -24.16 -10.44
CA ILE A 109 -3.25 -24.23 -11.48
C ILE A 109 -2.73 -25.12 -12.61
N ALA A 110 -3.53 -26.08 -13.06
CA ALA A 110 -3.24 -26.91 -14.23
C ALA A 110 -4.52 -27.26 -14.99
N PRO A 111 -4.41 -27.62 -16.28
CA PRO A 111 -5.54 -28.13 -17.06
C PRO A 111 -6.19 -29.34 -16.40
N LYS A 112 -7.53 -29.44 -16.49
CA LYS A 112 -8.32 -30.52 -15.86
C LYS A 112 -7.88 -31.92 -16.28
N ASN A 113 -7.31 -32.08 -17.47
CA ASN A 113 -6.85 -33.37 -18.01
C ASN A 113 -5.43 -33.78 -17.56
N LYS A 114 -4.77 -33.02 -16.69
CA LYS A 114 -3.42 -33.32 -16.18
C LYS A 114 -3.47 -33.91 -14.77
N ASN A 115 -2.83 -35.06 -14.60
CA ASN A 115 -2.67 -35.75 -13.31
C ASN A 115 -1.58 -35.10 -12.44
N ILE A 116 -1.91 -34.00 -11.73
CA ILE A 116 -0.95 -33.21 -10.94
C ILE A 116 -1.02 -33.39 -9.40
N TRP A 117 -1.78 -34.37 -8.91
CA TRP A 117 -1.98 -34.61 -7.47
C TRP A 117 -0.69 -34.77 -6.64
N ARG A 118 0.36 -35.38 -7.22
CA ARG A 118 1.66 -35.50 -6.53
C ARG A 118 2.31 -34.14 -6.25
N ILE A 119 2.09 -33.14 -7.10
CA ILE A 119 2.66 -31.79 -6.95
C ILE A 119 1.87 -30.98 -5.92
N ILE A 120 0.54 -31.13 -5.88
CA ILE A 120 -0.32 -30.46 -4.89
C ILE A 120 0.09 -30.83 -3.46
N ALA A 121 0.36 -32.11 -3.20
CA ALA A 121 0.79 -32.58 -1.88
C ALA A 121 2.10 -31.93 -1.40
N LEU A 122 3.06 -31.73 -2.32
CA LEU A 122 4.34 -31.06 -2.02
C LEU A 122 4.15 -29.58 -1.67
N ILE A 123 3.33 -28.85 -2.43
CA ILE A 123 3.09 -27.41 -2.19
C ILE A 123 2.39 -27.19 -0.85
N CYS A 124 1.40 -28.02 -0.50
CA CYS A 124 0.73 -27.92 0.81
C CYS A 124 1.68 -28.15 1.99
N SER A 125 2.72 -28.96 1.84
CA SER A 125 3.73 -29.17 2.90
C SER A 125 4.68 -27.97 3.07
N LEU A 126 4.83 -27.12 2.05
CA LEU A 126 5.73 -25.96 2.06
C LEU A 126 5.04 -24.66 2.54
N MET A 127 3.71 -24.67 2.67
CA MET A 127 2.90 -23.52 3.09
C MET A 127 2.47 -23.56 4.56
N LYS A 128 2.87 -24.60 5.30
CA LYS A 128 2.72 -24.67 6.76
C LYS A 128 4.02 -24.20 7.42
#